data_AF-A0A968FXY5-F1
#
_entry.id   AF-A0A968FXY5-F1
#
_cell.length_a   1.000
_cell.length_b   1.000
_cell.length_c   1.000
_cell.angle_alpha   90.00
_cell.angle_beta   90.00
_cell.angle_gamma   90.00
#
_symmetry.space_group_name_H-M   'P 1'
#
loop_
_entity.id
_entity.type
_entity.pdbx_description
1 polymer ?
#
loop_
_entity_poly.entity_id
_entity_poly.type
_entity_poly.pdbx_seq_one_letter_code
_entity_poly.pdbx_strand_id
1 'polypeptide(L)'
;MNTSIIPKKLIFLFATFGAGLLVTFLMAGPVGAGSDSLRKAQKLSQAGDWAGAVVEFRKALKTDPSNSLAQANLGVALSRIDKHREALLAFQKALEMGYDSANFRYFRGLSLARLGLLEDAAREIETALKMDSRMVRADYDLGIIYHQLGQDDKAREQVKILYKRNTKLAKKLFDQIPLDYTIISVDNGGTLKGKVNLTGKVPEPRAFHLIHAPNIEYCSRMSDGKGHRILYDFKTSESGGLENTVIAIQGVKKGKPFPRKMQSLHLHLCHADKYVIGIKNGENILVENTDPIKHEIATYEIYGSHRNQTSNISILPENSQVRSAFVKHDAPEFILKCNLHPFLQTRGYIISNPYFAVTDENGRFTIPDIPPGTYEVTAWHPFIPVLKGTVTIHAEQEAELKFTFKGENARRKLYHNDTKGYRFNTWYDSDVTFYGEPRVDDPVEVLQNFDNSKRYEGNLKPF
;
A
#
# COMPACT_ATOMS: atom_id res chain seq x y z
N MET A 1 47.50 15.86 -22.71
CA MET A 1 46.86 16.80 -21.77
C MET A 1 45.44 17.03 -22.21
N ASN A 2 44.47 16.34 -21.60
CA ASN A 2 43.11 16.84 -21.41
C ASN A 2 42.40 15.91 -20.43
N THR A 3 42.53 16.26 -19.15
CA THR A 3 41.87 15.62 -18.02
C THR A 3 40.39 15.97 -18.06
N SER A 4 39.54 14.96 -18.30
CA SER A 4 38.09 15.04 -18.12
C SER A 4 37.78 15.25 -16.64
N ILE A 5 37.34 16.47 -16.31
CA ILE A 5 36.84 16.86 -15.00
C ILE A 5 35.39 16.38 -14.92
N ILE A 6 35.17 15.22 -14.31
CA ILE A 6 33.84 14.77 -13.91
C ILE A 6 33.43 15.59 -12.68
N PRO A 7 32.31 16.32 -12.68
CA PRO A 7 31.93 17.14 -11.54
C PRO A 7 31.54 16.26 -10.34
N LYS A 8 32.28 16.42 -9.26
CA LYS A 8 32.00 15.91 -7.90
C LYS A 8 30.69 16.52 -7.36
N LYS A 9 29.53 16.02 -7.78
CA LYS A 9 28.24 16.23 -7.08
C LYS A 9 27.35 15.00 -7.19
N LEU A 10 27.86 13.83 -6.79
CA LEU A 10 27.00 12.77 -6.26
C LEU A 10 27.01 12.93 -4.74
N ILE A 11 26.04 13.68 -4.25
CA ILE A 11 25.79 13.86 -2.82
C ILE A 11 25.49 12.46 -2.27
N PHE A 12 26.37 11.97 -1.39
CA PHE A 12 26.14 10.77 -0.58
C PHE A 12 24.85 10.97 0.21
N LEU A 13 23.75 10.38 -0.26
CA LEU A 13 22.58 10.17 0.57
C LEU A 13 22.95 9.05 1.56
N PHE A 14 23.62 9.40 2.66
CA PHE A 14 23.71 8.48 3.79
C PHE A 14 22.27 8.20 4.23
N ALA A 15 21.74 7.03 3.84
CA ALA A 15 20.53 6.51 4.45
C ALA A 15 20.82 6.46 5.95
N THR A 16 20.17 7.34 6.70
CA THR A 16 20.19 7.28 8.16
C THR A 16 19.56 5.94 8.52
N PHE A 17 20.36 4.92 8.87
CA PHE A 17 19.86 3.76 9.60
C PHE A 17 19.19 4.33 10.85
N GLY A 18 17.85 4.40 10.81
CA GLY A 18 17.11 5.39 11.58
C GLY A 18 17.31 5.20 13.08
N ALA A 19 17.68 6.27 13.78
CA ALA A 19 17.77 6.34 15.24
C ALA A 19 16.39 6.30 15.95
N GLY A 20 15.37 5.66 15.36
CA GLY A 20 14.01 5.60 15.90
C GLY A 20 13.71 4.26 16.58
N LEU A 21 13.25 4.33 17.82
CA LEU A 21 13.02 3.27 18.82
C LEU A 21 14.28 2.58 19.37
N LEU A 22 14.66 3.00 20.58
CA LEU A 22 15.61 2.34 21.47
C LEU A 22 15.06 0.95 21.83
N VAL A 23 15.47 -0.09 21.09
CA VAL A 23 15.41 -1.45 21.61
C VAL A 23 16.81 -1.79 22.10
N THR A 24 17.01 -1.67 23.40
CA THR A 24 18.25 -2.00 24.11
C THR A 24 18.38 -3.52 24.22
N PHE A 25 19.01 -4.14 23.22
CA PHE A 25 19.48 -5.52 23.36
C PHE A 25 20.88 -5.53 23.96
N LEU A 26 20.94 -5.63 25.28
CA LEU A 26 22.14 -6.14 25.94
C LEU A 26 22.20 -7.65 25.65
N MET A 27 23.36 -8.17 25.26
CA MET A 27 23.50 -9.62 25.18
C MET A 27 23.55 -10.17 26.61
N ALA A 28 22.48 -10.86 27.00
CA ALA A 28 22.35 -11.44 28.32
C ALA A 28 23.27 -12.66 28.44
N GLY A 29 24.14 -12.65 29.44
CA GLY A 29 24.83 -13.85 29.93
C GLY A 29 24.37 -14.17 31.34
N PRO A 30 24.73 -15.35 31.88
CA PRO A 30 24.45 -15.67 33.28
C PRO A 30 25.02 -14.57 34.17
N VAL A 31 24.22 -14.11 35.13
CA VAL A 31 24.63 -13.17 36.19
C VAL A 31 25.53 -13.94 37.17
N GLY A 32 26.70 -14.38 36.70
CA GLY A 32 27.79 -14.84 37.55
C GLY A 32 28.52 -13.65 38.16
N ALA A 33 29.34 -13.89 39.18
CA ALA A 33 30.11 -12.91 39.94
C ALA A 33 31.10 -12.11 39.06
N GLY A 34 30.58 -11.23 38.21
CA GLY A 34 31.36 -10.28 37.43
C GLY A 34 31.89 -9.16 38.32
N SER A 35 33.03 -8.58 37.91
CA SER A 35 33.57 -7.39 38.57
C SER A 35 32.51 -6.27 38.67
N ASP A 36 32.61 -5.41 39.68
CA ASP A 36 31.68 -4.27 39.84
C ASP A 36 31.57 -3.42 38.57
N SER A 37 32.66 -3.28 37.82
CA SER A 37 32.69 -2.62 36.53
C SER A 37 31.84 -3.32 35.46
N LEU A 38 31.81 -4.66 35.42
CA LEU A 38 30.96 -5.38 34.46
C LEU A 38 29.47 -5.14 34.74
N ARG A 39 29.06 -5.24 36.00
CA ARG A 39 27.68 -4.95 36.42
C ARG A 39 27.29 -3.50 36.14
N LYS A 40 28.19 -2.56 36.40
CA LYS A 40 27.97 -1.14 36.10
C LYS A 40 27.86 -0.89 34.59
N ALA A 41 28.71 -1.51 33.78
CA ALA A 41 28.67 -1.39 32.32
C ALA A 41 27.34 -1.88 31.73
N GLN A 42 26.82 -3.01 32.25
CA GLN A 42 25.51 -3.55 31.86
C GLN A 42 24.37 -2.59 32.22
N LYS A 43 24.37 -2.02 33.43
CA LYS A 43 23.38 -1.02 33.84
C LYS A 43 23.42 0.24 32.96
N LEU A 44 24.61 0.75 32.65
CA LEU A 44 24.76 1.91 31.76
C LEU A 44 24.28 1.61 30.34
N SER A 45 24.56 0.42 29.83
CA SER A 45 24.05 -0.05 28.53
C SER A 45 22.52 -0.14 28.50
N GLN A 46 21.90 -0.64 29.57
CA GLN A 46 20.44 -0.68 29.71
C GLN A 46 19.82 0.72 29.80
N ALA A 47 20.53 1.66 30.43
CA ALA A 47 20.14 3.07 30.49
C ALA A 47 20.40 3.84 29.18
N GLY A 48 21.05 3.21 28.18
CA GLY A 48 21.42 3.87 26.93
C GLY A 48 22.64 4.80 27.04
N ASP A 49 23.32 4.85 28.19
CA ASP A 49 24.61 5.53 28.33
C ASP A 49 25.74 4.64 27.78
N TRP A 50 25.84 4.61 26.46
CA TRP A 50 26.83 3.81 25.76
C TRP A 50 28.26 4.32 25.99
N ALA A 51 28.46 5.62 26.16
CA ALA A 51 29.78 6.19 26.42
C ALA A 51 30.30 5.76 27.79
N GLY A 52 29.47 5.86 28.83
CA GLY A 52 29.77 5.35 30.16
C GLY A 52 29.96 3.83 30.17
N ALA A 53 29.12 3.09 29.43
CA ALA A 53 29.25 1.65 29.29
C ALA A 53 30.60 1.23 28.69
N VAL A 54 31.09 1.91 27.64
CA VAL A 54 32.42 1.65 27.06
C VAL A 54 33.53 1.78 28.10
N VAL A 55 33.49 2.82 28.94
CA VAL A 55 34.49 3.03 30.00
C VAL A 55 34.48 1.86 31.00
N GLU A 56 33.31 1.47 31.46
CA GLU A 56 33.18 0.40 32.46
C GLU A 56 33.45 -1.00 31.87
N PHE A 57 33.09 -1.27 30.61
CA PHE A 57 33.48 -2.51 29.93
C PHE A 57 34.99 -2.62 29.76
N ARG A 58 35.68 -1.52 29.40
CA ARG A 58 37.15 -1.51 29.34
C ARG A 58 37.79 -1.78 30.70
N LYS A 59 37.22 -1.27 31.80
CA LYS A 59 37.68 -1.60 33.16
C LYS A 59 37.45 -3.08 33.47
N ALA A 60 36.26 -3.60 33.17
CA ALA A 60 35.94 -5.01 33.38
C ALA A 60 36.91 -5.94 32.64
N LEU A 61 37.24 -5.62 31.38
CA LEU A 61 38.17 -6.37 30.54
C LEU A 61 39.65 -6.23 30.94
N LYS A 62 40.01 -5.24 31.79
CA LYS A 62 41.34 -5.21 32.42
C LYS A 62 41.45 -6.24 33.56
N THR A 63 40.35 -6.49 34.27
CA THR A 63 40.30 -7.47 35.37
C THR A 63 40.13 -8.89 34.84
N ASP A 64 39.30 -9.08 33.82
CA ASP A 64 39.07 -10.37 33.16
C ASP A 64 39.18 -10.20 31.63
N PRO A 65 40.41 -10.26 31.08
CA PRO A 65 40.63 -10.14 29.64
C PRO A 65 40.03 -11.28 28.81
N SER A 66 39.70 -12.41 29.46
CA SER A 66 39.12 -13.61 28.85
C SER A 66 37.59 -13.59 28.78
N ASN A 67 36.95 -12.51 29.21
CA ASN A 67 35.50 -12.38 29.16
C ASN A 67 34.98 -12.07 27.75
N SER A 68 34.66 -13.12 26.99
CA SER A 68 34.22 -13.00 25.59
C SER A 68 32.92 -12.22 25.43
N LEU A 69 31.99 -12.37 26.38
CA LEU A 69 30.72 -11.62 26.42
C LEU A 69 30.94 -10.12 26.70
N ALA A 70 31.81 -9.76 27.64
CA ALA A 70 32.13 -8.36 27.91
C ALA A 70 32.83 -7.73 26.71
N GLN A 71 33.68 -8.48 26.01
CA GLN A 71 34.34 -8.06 24.78
C GLN A 71 33.33 -7.82 23.65
N ALA A 72 32.32 -8.69 23.49
CA ALA A 72 31.22 -8.51 22.55
C ALA A 72 30.35 -7.28 22.89
N ASN A 73 29.98 -7.11 24.15
CA ASN A 73 29.18 -5.98 24.62
C ASN A 73 29.94 -4.64 24.51
N LEU A 74 31.28 -4.65 24.68
CA LEU A 74 32.12 -3.50 24.35
C LEU A 74 32.00 -3.13 22.87
N GLY A 75 32.02 -4.11 21.97
CA GLY A 75 31.80 -3.90 20.53
C GLY A 75 30.45 -3.25 20.23
N VAL A 76 29.37 -3.73 20.86
CA VAL A 76 28.03 -3.12 20.73
C VAL A 76 28.04 -1.68 21.23
N ALA A 77 28.59 -1.41 22.42
CA ALA A 77 28.62 -0.08 23.00
C ALA A 77 29.43 0.90 22.13
N LEU A 78 30.58 0.46 21.57
CA LEU A 78 31.38 1.23 20.61
C LEU A 78 30.62 1.50 19.31
N SER A 79 29.90 0.50 18.79
CA SER A 79 29.06 0.65 17.59
C SER A 79 27.96 1.70 17.79
N ARG A 80 27.34 1.74 18.98
CA ARG A 80 26.28 2.68 19.35
C ARG A 80 26.74 4.13 19.51
N ILE A 81 28.05 4.36 19.68
CA ILE A 81 28.66 5.70 19.72
C ILE A 81 29.48 6.01 18.46
N ASP A 82 29.14 5.36 17.35
CA ASP A 82 29.73 5.54 16.02
C ASP A 82 31.25 5.26 15.91
N LYS A 83 31.82 4.57 16.90
CA LYS A 83 33.22 4.11 16.90
C LYS A 83 33.37 2.78 16.19
N HIS A 84 32.94 2.70 14.94
CA HIS A 84 32.79 1.44 14.21
C HIS A 84 34.10 0.66 14.00
N ARG A 85 35.24 1.33 13.78
CA ARG A 85 36.54 0.65 13.67
C ARG A 85 36.95 -0.04 14.98
N GLU A 86 36.83 0.67 16.09
CA GLU A 86 37.09 0.09 17.43
C GLU A 86 36.08 -1.02 17.76
N ALA A 87 34.82 -0.86 17.34
CA ALA A 87 33.78 -1.87 17.50
C ALA A 87 34.14 -3.18 16.78
N LEU A 88 34.62 -3.10 15.53
CA LEU A 88 35.02 -4.28 14.77
C LEU A 88 36.21 -5.02 15.40
N LEU A 89 37.19 -4.28 15.96
CA LEU A 89 38.29 -4.91 16.71
C LEU A 89 37.76 -5.63 17.96
N ALA A 90 36.83 -5.02 18.68
CA ALA A 90 36.22 -5.65 19.84
C ALA A 90 35.38 -6.88 19.46
N PHE A 91 34.61 -6.82 18.38
CA PHE A 91 33.86 -7.95 17.86
C PHE A 91 34.78 -9.08 17.38
N GLN A 92 35.86 -8.77 16.66
CA GLN A 92 36.81 -9.76 16.19
C GLN A 92 37.44 -10.53 17.35
N LYS A 93 37.89 -9.82 18.39
CA LYS A 93 38.45 -10.45 19.60
C LYS A 93 37.42 -11.33 20.32
N ALA A 94 36.16 -10.87 20.43
CA ALA A 94 35.11 -11.70 21.03
C ALA A 94 34.85 -12.99 20.23
N LEU A 95 34.87 -12.91 18.88
CA LEU A 95 34.71 -14.07 18.01
C LEU A 95 35.88 -15.06 18.13
N GLU A 96 37.12 -14.57 18.20
CA GLU A 96 38.32 -15.39 18.44
C GLU A 96 38.26 -16.13 19.78
N MET A 97 37.56 -15.56 20.76
CA MET A 97 37.29 -16.17 22.07
C MET A 97 36.04 -17.08 22.06
N GLY A 98 35.48 -17.38 20.89
CA GLY A 98 34.35 -18.29 20.71
C GLY A 98 32.98 -17.69 20.99
N TYR A 99 32.86 -16.36 21.17
CA TYR A 99 31.55 -15.74 21.34
C TYR A 99 30.87 -15.51 20.00
N ASP A 100 29.69 -16.12 19.82
CA ASP A 100 28.86 -15.95 18.65
C ASP A 100 27.37 -15.95 19.02
N SER A 101 26.62 -14.96 18.53
CA SER A 101 25.18 -14.85 18.74
C SER A 101 24.52 -14.04 17.62
N ALA A 102 23.22 -14.20 17.43
CA ALA A 102 22.48 -13.46 16.39
C ALA A 102 22.64 -11.94 16.55
N ASN A 103 22.46 -11.42 17.78
CA ASN A 103 22.64 -9.99 18.07
C ASN A 103 24.06 -9.51 17.81
N PHE A 104 25.06 -10.32 18.16
CA PHE A 104 26.46 -10.04 17.88
C PHE A 104 26.75 -9.91 16.40
N ARG A 105 26.32 -10.89 15.61
CA ARG A 105 26.45 -10.89 14.15
C ARG A 105 25.77 -9.65 13.55
N TYR A 106 24.56 -9.32 14.00
CA TYR A 106 23.83 -8.15 13.53
C TYR A 106 24.57 -6.82 13.83
N PHE A 107 25.02 -6.57 15.06
CA PHE A 107 25.73 -5.32 15.39
C PHE A 107 27.11 -5.21 14.73
N ARG A 108 27.81 -6.33 14.53
CA ARG A 108 29.02 -6.39 13.71
C ARG A 108 28.70 -6.01 12.26
N GLY A 109 27.63 -6.58 11.69
CA GLY A 109 27.13 -6.25 10.36
C GLY A 109 26.77 -4.77 10.20
N LEU A 110 26.06 -4.17 11.16
CA LEU A 110 25.77 -2.73 11.15
C LEU A 110 27.04 -1.88 11.15
N SER A 111 28.06 -2.27 11.91
CA SER A 111 29.34 -1.55 11.97
C SER A 111 30.12 -1.65 10.65
N LEU A 112 30.07 -2.81 9.99
CA LEU A 112 30.62 -3.00 8.64
C LEU A 112 29.90 -2.11 7.61
N ALA A 113 28.56 -2.08 7.65
CA ALA A 113 27.76 -1.25 6.74
C ALA A 113 28.09 0.24 6.88
N ARG A 114 28.29 0.71 8.12
CA ARG A 114 28.68 2.10 8.42
C ARG A 114 30.08 2.45 7.91
N LEU A 115 30.96 1.47 7.74
CA LEU A 115 32.28 1.64 7.13
C LEU A 115 32.28 1.43 5.61
N GLY A 116 31.12 1.16 4.99
CA GLY A 116 30.98 0.93 3.55
C GLY A 116 31.33 -0.50 3.10
N LEU A 117 31.56 -1.43 4.03
CA LEU A 117 31.84 -2.84 3.74
C LEU A 117 30.51 -3.60 3.62
N LEU A 118 29.74 -3.27 2.58
CA LEU A 118 28.33 -3.66 2.45
C LEU A 118 28.15 -5.16 2.23
N GLU A 119 29.00 -5.81 1.44
CA GLU A 119 28.95 -7.25 1.20
C GLU A 119 29.23 -8.04 2.47
N ASP A 120 30.18 -7.60 3.28
CA ASP A 120 30.52 -8.22 4.56
C ASP A 120 29.39 -8.00 5.57
N ALA A 121 28.82 -6.79 5.58
CA ALA A 121 27.67 -6.46 6.40
C ALA A 121 26.47 -7.36 6.09
N ALA A 122 26.15 -7.55 4.81
CA ALA A 122 25.08 -8.44 4.37
C ALA A 122 25.30 -9.86 4.90
N ARG A 123 26.51 -10.43 4.74
CA ARG A 123 26.83 -11.79 5.22
C ARG A 123 26.69 -11.95 6.74
N GLU A 124 27.11 -10.97 7.52
CA GLU A 124 26.95 -10.99 8.98
C GLU A 124 25.46 -10.92 9.37
N ILE A 125 24.67 -10.05 8.73
CA ILE A 125 23.23 -9.93 9.03
C ILE A 125 22.44 -11.15 8.55
N GLU A 126 22.78 -11.74 7.40
CA GLU A 126 22.23 -13.02 6.97
C GLU A 126 22.52 -14.13 7.97
N THR A 127 23.75 -14.18 8.51
CA THR A 127 24.12 -15.14 9.56
C THR A 127 23.29 -14.88 10.82
N ALA A 128 23.10 -13.62 11.23
CA ALA A 128 22.23 -13.26 12.34
C ALA A 128 20.79 -13.76 12.14
N LEU A 129 20.21 -13.57 10.95
CA LEU A 129 18.86 -14.01 10.61
C LEU A 129 18.73 -15.54 10.51
N LYS A 130 19.80 -16.25 10.13
CA LYS A 130 19.86 -17.72 10.21
C LYS A 130 19.83 -18.22 11.65
N MET A 131 20.48 -17.50 12.57
CA MET A 131 20.50 -17.83 14.00
C MET A 131 19.20 -17.45 14.72
N ASP A 132 18.66 -16.27 14.44
CA ASP A 132 17.37 -15.81 14.95
C ASP A 132 16.57 -15.09 13.87
N SER A 133 15.65 -15.83 13.25
CA SER A 133 14.78 -15.32 12.19
C SER A 133 13.71 -14.34 12.70
N ARG A 134 13.61 -14.05 14.01
CA ARG A 134 12.64 -13.10 14.59
C ARG A 134 13.15 -11.66 14.58
N MET A 135 14.38 -11.41 14.15
CA MET A 135 14.97 -10.08 14.09
C MET A 135 14.39 -9.24 12.93
N VAL A 136 13.14 -8.76 13.08
CA VAL A 136 12.42 -7.96 12.06
C VAL A 136 13.24 -6.76 11.57
N ARG A 137 14.02 -6.14 12.46
CA ARG A 137 14.86 -5.00 12.08
C ARG A 137 16.06 -5.40 11.23
N ALA A 138 16.61 -6.59 11.44
CA ALA A 138 17.66 -7.14 10.61
C ALA A 138 17.17 -7.40 9.17
N ASP A 139 15.93 -7.87 8.98
CA ASP A 139 15.32 -8.00 7.63
C ASP A 139 15.27 -6.63 6.92
N TYR A 140 14.85 -5.57 7.64
CA TYR A 140 14.82 -4.20 7.12
C TYR A 140 16.20 -3.67 6.74
N ASP A 141 17.17 -3.77 7.65
CA ASP A 141 18.52 -3.25 7.41
C ASP A 141 19.24 -4.05 6.31
N LEU A 142 19.03 -5.36 6.23
CA LEU A 142 19.52 -6.20 5.14
C LEU A 142 18.91 -5.78 3.80
N GLY A 143 17.62 -5.45 3.76
CA GLY A 143 16.97 -4.93 2.57
C GLY A 143 17.58 -3.60 2.10
N ILE A 144 17.90 -2.70 3.03
CA ILE A 144 18.61 -1.44 2.73
C ILE A 144 20.00 -1.72 2.17
N ILE A 145 20.76 -2.63 2.79
CA ILE A 145 22.11 -3.01 2.32
C ILE A 145 22.04 -3.63 0.92
N TYR A 146 21.06 -4.49 0.65
CA TYR A 146 20.86 -5.04 -0.69
C TYR A 146 20.56 -3.99 -1.74
N HIS A 147 19.71 -3.01 -1.41
CA HIS A 147 19.45 -1.89 -2.30
C HIS A 147 20.73 -1.07 -2.57
N GLN A 148 21.54 -0.79 -1.55
CA GLN A 148 22.82 -0.09 -1.69
C GLN A 148 23.85 -0.87 -2.52
N LEU A 149 23.79 -2.20 -2.51
CA LEU A 149 24.59 -3.09 -3.34
C LEU A 149 24.06 -3.22 -4.79
N GLY A 150 22.94 -2.56 -5.13
CA GLY A 150 22.26 -2.72 -6.43
C GLY A 150 21.54 -4.07 -6.58
N GLN A 151 21.38 -4.83 -5.50
CA GLN A 151 20.70 -6.13 -5.47
C GLN A 151 19.21 -5.95 -5.15
N ASP A 152 18.52 -5.14 -5.95
CA ASP A 152 17.12 -4.74 -5.71
C ASP A 152 16.15 -5.92 -5.62
N ASP A 153 16.40 -7.00 -6.35
CA ASP A 153 15.58 -8.22 -6.26
C ASP A 153 15.62 -8.82 -4.85
N LYS A 154 16.81 -8.88 -4.23
CA LYS A 154 16.94 -9.34 -2.84
C LYS A 154 16.33 -8.35 -1.85
N ALA A 155 16.42 -7.04 -2.13
CA ALA A 155 15.75 -6.03 -1.32
C ALA A 155 14.21 -6.18 -1.37
N ARG A 156 13.65 -6.49 -2.55
CA ARG A 156 12.21 -6.80 -2.70
C ARG A 156 11.81 -8.07 -1.98
N GLU A 157 12.66 -9.10 -1.92
CA GLU A 157 12.41 -10.27 -1.07
C GLU A 157 12.31 -9.87 0.41
N GLN A 158 13.16 -8.96 0.89
CA GLN A 158 13.03 -8.43 2.26
C GLN A 158 11.72 -7.65 2.47
N VAL A 159 11.23 -6.91 1.47
CA VAL A 159 9.89 -6.29 1.52
C VAL A 159 8.81 -7.37 1.70
N LYS A 160 8.86 -8.48 0.96
CA LYS A 160 7.89 -9.57 1.08
C LYS A 160 7.90 -10.22 2.46
N ILE A 161 9.09 -10.41 3.05
CA ILE A 161 9.25 -10.92 4.42
C ILE A 161 8.66 -9.94 5.42
N LEU A 162 9.05 -8.66 5.34
CA LEU A 162 8.57 -7.61 6.23
C LEU A 162 7.07 -7.39 6.12
N TYR A 163 6.47 -7.55 4.94
CA TYR A 163 5.03 -7.31 4.76
C TYR A 163 4.18 -8.14 5.72
N LYS A 164 4.61 -9.38 6.01
CA LYS A 164 3.92 -10.29 6.93
C LYS A 164 4.16 -9.97 8.42
N ARG A 165 5.23 -9.24 8.73
CA ARG A 165 5.77 -9.10 10.10
C ARG A 165 5.66 -7.68 10.64
N ASN A 166 5.84 -6.69 9.76
CA ASN A 166 5.80 -5.27 10.05
C ASN A 166 5.57 -4.49 8.74
N THR A 167 4.29 -4.23 8.43
CA THR A 167 3.88 -3.52 7.21
C THR A 167 4.45 -2.10 7.12
N LYS A 168 4.68 -1.42 8.24
CA LYS A 168 5.29 -0.08 8.27
C LYS A 168 6.73 -0.09 7.78
N LEU A 169 7.54 -1.05 8.25
CA LEU A 169 8.91 -1.23 7.76
C LEU A 169 8.94 -1.74 6.33
N ALA A 170 8.02 -2.64 5.97
CA ALA A 170 7.88 -3.13 4.59
C ALA A 170 7.63 -1.96 3.62
N LYS A 171 6.67 -1.09 3.95
CA LYS A 171 6.38 0.12 3.15
C LYS A 171 7.60 1.03 3.08
N LYS A 172 8.23 1.29 4.24
CA LYS A 172 9.41 2.17 4.31
C LYS A 172 10.57 1.67 3.43
N LEU A 173 10.77 0.35 3.35
CA LEU A 173 11.78 -0.26 2.47
C LEU A 173 11.31 -0.22 1.01
N PHE A 174 10.05 -0.58 0.74
CA PHE A 174 9.45 -0.56 -0.59
C PHE A 174 9.57 0.81 -1.27
N ASP A 175 9.27 1.89 -0.53
CA ASP A 175 9.32 3.26 -1.05
C ASP A 175 10.75 3.71 -1.43
N GLN A 176 11.79 3.03 -0.93
CA GLN A 176 13.20 3.34 -1.24
C GLN A 176 13.72 2.57 -2.45
N ILE A 177 13.15 1.40 -2.74
CA ILE A 177 13.58 0.59 -3.88
C ILE A 177 12.98 1.22 -5.14
N PRO A 178 13.79 1.51 -6.19
CA PRO A 178 13.28 2.05 -7.43
C PRO A 178 12.24 1.12 -8.03
N LEU A 179 11.33 1.64 -8.86
CA LEU A 179 10.41 0.78 -9.59
C LEU A 179 11.17 0.00 -10.65
N ASP A 180 10.64 -1.17 -10.99
CA ASP A 180 11.02 -1.90 -12.21
C ASP A 180 10.39 -1.23 -13.47
N TYR A 181 10.58 0.09 -13.56
CA TYR A 181 10.08 0.97 -14.60
C TYR A 181 10.99 2.20 -14.74
N THR A 182 11.51 2.45 -15.94
CA THR A 182 12.37 3.60 -16.23
C THR A 182 11.59 4.70 -16.93
N ILE A 183 11.67 5.93 -16.42
CA ILE A 183 11.04 7.10 -17.03
C ILE A 183 11.93 7.60 -18.18
N ILE A 184 11.35 7.71 -19.39
CA ILE A 184 11.97 8.27 -20.60
C ILE A 184 10.95 9.19 -21.31
N SER A 185 11.43 10.06 -22.20
CA SER A 185 10.54 10.73 -23.16
C SER A 185 10.00 9.71 -24.16
N VAL A 186 8.75 9.88 -24.60
CA VAL A 186 8.13 9.05 -25.64
C VAL A 186 7.68 9.98 -26.75
N ASP A 187 8.62 10.32 -27.64
CA ASP A 187 8.40 11.38 -28.62
C ASP A 187 7.53 10.92 -29.80
N ASN A 188 7.58 9.63 -30.14
CA ASN A 188 6.86 9.01 -31.26
C ASN A 188 5.82 7.99 -30.78
N GLY A 189 5.22 8.23 -29.62
CA GLY A 189 4.28 7.29 -29.01
C GLY A 189 3.01 7.12 -29.84
N GLY A 190 2.58 5.87 -30.02
CA GLY A 190 1.29 5.55 -30.61
C GLY A 190 0.16 5.63 -29.59
N THR A 191 -1.09 5.46 -30.05
CA THR A 191 -2.29 5.50 -29.19
C THR A 191 -3.06 4.21 -29.32
N LEU A 192 -3.47 3.62 -28.19
CA LEU A 192 -4.39 2.50 -28.15
C LEU A 192 -5.79 2.99 -27.81
N LYS A 193 -6.76 2.73 -28.69
CA LYS A 193 -8.18 2.98 -28.45
C LYS A 193 -8.96 1.69 -28.47
N GLY A 194 -10.16 1.71 -27.93
CA GLY A 194 -11.00 0.52 -27.99
C GLY A 194 -12.29 0.65 -27.24
N LYS A 195 -13.01 -0.47 -27.23
CA LYS A 195 -14.28 -0.61 -26.52
C LYS A 195 -14.34 -1.96 -25.80
N VAL A 196 -14.87 -1.93 -24.59
CA VAL A 196 -15.23 -3.11 -23.81
C VAL A 196 -16.73 -3.26 -23.84
N ASN A 197 -17.22 -4.45 -24.15
CA ASN A 197 -18.64 -4.76 -24.14
C ASN A 197 -18.94 -5.89 -23.14
N LEU A 198 -20.16 -5.91 -22.62
CA LEU A 198 -20.74 -7.01 -21.87
C LEU A 198 -21.90 -7.58 -22.67
N THR A 199 -21.84 -8.87 -23.01
CA THR A 199 -22.90 -9.57 -23.74
C THR A 199 -23.58 -10.63 -22.87
N GLY A 200 -24.74 -11.10 -23.31
CA GLY A 200 -25.56 -12.04 -22.56
C GLY A 200 -26.31 -11.36 -21.41
N LYS A 201 -26.72 -12.15 -20.41
CA LYS A 201 -27.48 -11.64 -19.27
C LYS A 201 -26.58 -10.77 -18.38
N VAL A 202 -26.84 -9.47 -18.35
CA VAL A 202 -26.18 -8.55 -17.41
C VAL A 202 -26.56 -8.95 -15.98
N PRO A 203 -25.60 -9.14 -15.06
CA PRO A 203 -25.91 -9.49 -13.69
C PRO A 203 -26.73 -8.39 -13.00
N GLU A 204 -27.81 -8.77 -12.34
CA GLU A 204 -28.69 -7.85 -11.60
C GLU A 204 -27.91 -7.01 -10.58
N PRO A 205 -28.30 -5.76 -10.30
CA PRO A 205 -27.65 -4.97 -9.25
C PRO A 205 -27.84 -5.61 -7.86
N ARG A 206 -26.97 -5.26 -6.92
CA ARG A 206 -27.12 -5.68 -5.51
C ARG A 206 -27.99 -4.69 -4.77
N ALA A 207 -28.92 -5.18 -3.97
CA ALA A 207 -29.77 -4.37 -3.10
C ALA A 207 -29.36 -4.58 -1.65
N PHE A 208 -29.27 -3.48 -0.89
CA PHE A 208 -28.92 -3.48 0.51
C PHE A 208 -30.01 -2.82 1.33
N HIS A 209 -30.64 -3.57 2.22
CA HIS A 209 -31.69 -3.02 3.09
C HIS A 209 -31.11 -1.96 4.03
N LEU A 210 -31.72 -0.77 4.01
CA LEU A 210 -31.33 0.37 4.83
C LEU A 210 -32.04 0.38 6.20
N ILE A 211 -32.98 -0.54 6.44
CA ILE A 211 -33.68 -0.67 7.73
C ILE A 211 -32.73 -0.99 8.90
N HIS A 212 -31.57 -1.59 8.60
CA HIS A 212 -30.53 -1.87 9.60
C HIS A 212 -29.47 -0.76 9.68
N ALA A 213 -29.65 0.34 8.94
CA ALA A 213 -28.70 1.43 8.97
C ALA A 213 -28.85 2.24 10.27
N PRO A 214 -27.75 2.65 10.91
CA PRO A 214 -27.80 3.29 12.21
C PRO A 214 -28.44 4.68 12.21
N ASN A 215 -28.53 5.33 11.04
CA ASN A 215 -29.21 6.62 10.88
C ASN A 215 -30.32 6.48 9.83
N ILE A 216 -31.45 5.93 10.22
CA ILE A 216 -32.56 5.64 9.29
C ILE A 216 -33.12 6.90 8.61
N GLU A 217 -33.09 8.05 9.29
CA GLU A 217 -33.56 9.34 8.74
C GLU A 217 -32.68 9.80 7.57
N TYR A 218 -31.36 9.82 7.75
CA TYR A 218 -30.44 10.13 6.66
C TYR A 218 -30.42 9.03 5.59
N CYS A 219 -30.41 7.77 6.02
CA CYS A 219 -30.27 6.63 5.11
C CYS A 219 -31.46 6.47 4.17
N SER A 220 -32.70 6.68 4.66
CA SER A 220 -33.91 6.60 3.84
C SER A 220 -33.89 7.57 2.65
N ARG A 221 -33.25 8.74 2.78
CA ARG A 221 -33.08 9.71 1.67
C ARG A 221 -32.23 9.18 0.51
N MET A 222 -31.40 8.17 0.73
CA MET A 222 -30.58 7.53 -0.30
C MET A 222 -31.20 6.23 -0.84
N SER A 223 -32.42 5.90 -0.40
CA SER A 223 -33.15 4.71 -0.78
C SER A 223 -33.71 4.79 -2.19
N ASP A 224 -33.91 3.64 -2.82
CA ASP A 224 -34.72 3.43 -4.04
C ASP A 224 -36.24 3.62 -3.84
N GLY A 225 -36.68 4.29 -2.78
CA GLY A 225 -38.09 4.38 -2.36
C GLY A 225 -38.68 3.09 -1.76
N LYS A 226 -37.96 1.96 -1.78
CA LYS A 226 -38.40 0.66 -1.24
C LYS A 226 -37.57 0.19 -0.03
N GLY A 227 -36.78 1.09 0.55
CA GLY A 227 -35.90 0.80 1.69
C GLY A 227 -34.55 0.19 1.30
N HIS A 228 -34.14 0.21 0.03
CA HIS A 228 -32.85 -0.33 -0.41
C HIS A 228 -31.89 0.74 -0.91
N ARG A 229 -30.60 0.51 -0.66
CA ARG A 229 -29.51 1.10 -1.44
C ARG A 229 -29.14 0.14 -2.56
N ILE A 230 -29.13 0.62 -3.80
CA ILE A 230 -28.78 -0.18 -4.98
C ILE A 230 -27.33 0.09 -5.36
N LEU A 231 -26.58 -0.99 -5.59
CA LEU A 231 -25.22 -0.93 -6.13
C LEU A 231 -25.16 -1.65 -7.48
N TYR A 232 -24.84 -0.88 -8.51
CA TYR A 232 -24.63 -1.35 -9.87
C TYR A 232 -23.17 -1.79 -10.02
N ASP A 233 -22.91 -3.06 -9.71
CA ASP A 233 -21.58 -3.67 -9.94
C ASP A 233 -21.19 -3.72 -11.42
N PHE A 234 -22.20 -3.81 -12.28
CA PHE A 234 -22.09 -3.82 -13.73
C PHE A 234 -22.91 -2.66 -14.26
N LYS A 235 -22.23 -1.71 -14.91
CA LYS A 235 -22.87 -0.58 -15.58
C LYS A 235 -22.63 -0.70 -17.08
N THR A 236 -23.71 -0.78 -17.84
CA THR A 236 -23.66 -0.97 -19.29
C THR A 236 -24.47 0.10 -19.99
N SER A 237 -23.93 0.68 -21.06
CA SER A 237 -24.70 1.49 -22.00
C SER A 237 -25.74 0.63 -22.75
N GLU A 238 -26.70 1.29 -23.39
CA GLU A 238 -27.69 0.64 -24.27
C GLU A 238 -27.05 -0.19 -25.39
N SER A 239 -25.87 0.24 -25.86
CA SER A 239 -25.08 -0.46 -26.88
C SER A 239 -24.28 -1.66 -26.34
N GLY A 240 -24.44 -2.01 -25.06
CA GLY A 240 -23.71 -3.10 -24.39
C GLY A 240 -22.29 -2.74 -23.96
N GLY A 241 -21.86 -1.48 -24.10
CA GLY A 241 -20.55 -1.02 -23.64
C GLY A 241 -20.43 -1.04 -22.12
N LEU A 242 -19.36 -1.62 -21.57
CA LEU A 242 -19.17 -1.85 -20.13
C LEU A 242 -18.25 -0.79 -19.50
N GLU A 243 -18.81 0.02 -18.61
CA GLU A 243 -18.07 0.99 -17.78
C GLU A 243 -17.23 0.28 -16.71
N ASN A 244 -16.30 0.99 -16.05
CA ASN A 244 -15.58 0.52 -14.87
C ASN A 244 -14.71 -0.73 -15.14
N THR A 245 -14.14 -0.83 -16.34
CA THR A 245 -13.16 -1.85 -16.70
C THR A 245 -11.77 -1.21 -16.80
N VAL A 246 -10.78 -1.76 -16.09
CA VAL A 246 -9.39 -1.33 -16.21
C VAL A 246 -8.75 -2.01 -17.41
N ILE A 247 -8.30 -1.22 -18.37
CA ILE A 247 -7.44 -1.67 -19.47
C ILE A 247 -6.01 -1.33 -19.11
N ALA A 248 -5.13 -2.32 -19.05
CA ALA A 248 -3.73 -2.11 -18.69
C ALA A 248 -2.81 -2.84 -19.67
N ILE A 249 -1.79 -2.14 -20.16
CA ILE A 249 -0.73 -2.72 -20.99
C ILE A 249 0.30 -3.37 -20.08
N GLN A 250 0.66 -4.62 -20.37
CA GLN A 250 1.57 -5.41 -19.55
C GLN A 250 3.01 -5.33 -20.08
N GLY A 251 3.97 -5.54 -19.17
CA GLY A 251 5.38 -5.70 -19.54
C GLY A 251 6.12 -4.45 -20.02
N VAL A 252 5.53 -3.26 -19.93
CA VAL A 252 6.21 -2.02 -20.34
C VAL A 252 7.27 -1.63 -19.30
N LYS A 253 8.55 -1.71 -19.67
CA LYS A 253 9.68 -1.43 -18.78
C LYS A 253 10.18 0.02 -18.81
N LYS A 254 9.89 0.75 -19.89
CA LYS A 254 10.34 2.13 -20.07
C LYS A 254 9.25 2.98 -20.73
N GLY A 255 9.09 4.22 -20.32
CA GLY A 255 8.14 5.14 -20.95
C GLY A 255 7.85 6.40 -20.14
N LYS A 256 6.68 7.00 -20.38
CA LYS A 256 6.23 8.23 -19.72
C LYS A 256 6.09 8.09 -18.20
N PRO A 257 6.19 9.17 -17.41
CA PRO A 257 6.03 9.07 -15.96
C PRO A 257 4.60 8.69 -15.57
N PHE A 258 4.44 8.10 -14.38
CA PHE A 258 3.13 8.02 -13.73
C PHE A 258 2.54 9.42 -13.52
N PRO A 259 1.20 9.57 -13.57
CA PRO A 259 0.55 10.83 -13.25
C PRO A 259 1.03 11.38 -11.90
N ARG A 260 1.45 12.66 -11.88
CA ARG A 260 1.89 13.33 -10.63
C ARG A 260 0.72 13.72 -9.73
N LYS A 261 -0.48 13.84 -10.30
CA LYS A 261 -1.69 14.20 -9.57
C LYS A 261 -2.14 13.00 -8.73
N MET A 262 -2.19 13.20 -7.41
CA MET A 262 -2.75 12.21 -6.49
C MET A 262 -4.21 11.92 -6.88
N GLN A 263 -4.57 10.64 -6.90
CA GLN A 263 -5.96 10.25 -7.12
C GLN A 263 -6.80 10.68 -5.91
N SER A 264 -7.94 11.32 -6.16
CA SER A 264 -8.97 11.61 -5.15
C SER A 264 -10.23 10.76 -5.37
N LEU A 265 -10.86 10.38 -4.26
CA LEU A 265 -12.15 9.70 -4.17
C LEU A 265 -13.07 10.55 -3.31
N HIS A 266 -14.22 10.94 -3.86
CA HIS A 266 -15.21 11.72 -3.12
C HIS A 266 -16.31 10.78 -2.64
N LEU A 267 -16.55 10.79 -1.33
CA LEU A 267 -17.66 10.11 -0.69
C LEU A 267 -18.81 11.11 -0.58
N HIS A 268 -19.89 10.83 -1.29
CA HIS A 268 -21.08 11.65 -1.32
C HIS A 268 -22.31 10.75 -1.46
N LEU A 269 -23.36 11.03 -0.69
CA LEU A 269 -24.54 10.17 -0.54
C LEU A 269 -24.16 8.71 -0.26
N CYS A 270 -23.22 8.53 0.67
CA CYS A 270 -22.66 7.23 1.04
C CYS A 270 -22.23 6.39 -0.17
N HIS A 271 -21.72 7.05 -1.22
CA HIS A 271 -21.20 6.44 -2.44
C HIS A 271 -19.84 7.03 -2.77
N ALA A 272 -18.95 6.22 -3.34
CA ALA A 272 -17.69 6.71 -3.87
C ALA A 272 -17.90 7.05 -5.35
N ASP A 273 -17.50 8.26 -5.76
CA ASP A 273 -17.60 8.74 -7.15
C ASP A 273 -16.96 7.78 -8.16
N LYS A 274 -15.83 7.17 -7.80
CA LYS A 274 -15.14 6.16 -8.62
C LYS A 274 -15.33 4.77 -8.04
N TYR A 275 -16.08 3.94 -8.76
CA TYR A 275 -16.26 2.54 -8.39
C TYR A 275 -15.01 1.70 -8.69
N VAL A 276 -14.36 1.96 -9.83
CA VAL A 276 -13.16 1.26 -10.27
C VAL A 276 -12.02 2.24 -10.54
N ILE A 277 -10.80 1.88 -10.09
CA ILE A 277 -9.58 2.64 -10.34
C ILE A 277 -8.43 1.70 -10.75
N GLY A 278 -7.51 2.21 -11.57
CA GLY A 278 -6.16 1.63 -11.69
C GLY A 278 -5.23 2.35 -10.72
N ILE A 279 -4.40 1.61 -9.99
CA ILE A 279 -3.58 2.20 -8.93
C ILE A 279 -2.20 1.55 -8.83
N LYS A 280 -1.17 2.37 -8.70
CA LYS A 280 0.18 1.88 -8.50
C LYS A 280 0.34 1.41 -7.05
N ASN A 281 0.98 0.26 -6.83
CA ASN A 281 1.23 -0.22 -5.47
C ASN A 281 2.10 0.80 -4.68
N GLY A 282 1.66 1.12 -3.46
CA GLY A 282 2.25 2.13 -2.57
C GLY A 282 1.79 3.57 -2.84
N GLU A 283 0.96 3.81 -3.84
CA GLU A 283 0.38 5.12 -4.14
C GLU A 283 -0.54 5.60 -2.99
N ASN A 284 -0.56 6.91 -2.77
CA ASN A 284 -1.48 7.54 -1.82
C ASN A 284 -2.72 8.02 -2.57
N ILE A 285 -3.88 7.84 -1.96
CA ILE A 285 -5.19 8.27 -2.44
C ILE A 285 -5.74 9.27 -1.42
N LEU A 286 -6.25 10.40 -1.90
CA LEU A 286 -7.04 11.30 -1.08
C LEU A 286 -8.49 10.80 -1.06
N VAL A 287 -9.05 10.64 0.13
CA VAL A 287 -10.45 10.27 0.32
C VAL A 287 -11.14 11.44 0.99
N GLU A 288 -12.15 12.00 0.36
CA GLU A 288 -12.85 13.21 0.80
C GLU A 288 -14.27 12.83 1.15
N ASN A 289 -14.65 12.95 2.42
CA ASN A 289 -16.00 12.70 2.87
C ASN A 289 -16.80 13.99 2.89
N THR A 290 -17.76 14.09 1.97
CA THR A 290 -18.72 15.20 1.92
C THR A 290 -20.06 14.84 2.55
N ASP A 291 -20.22 13.60 3.02
CA ASP A 291 -21.42 13.20 3.76
C ASP A 291 -21.44 13.87 5.15
N PRO A 292 -22.62 14.21 5.68
CA PRO A 292 -22.80 14.70 7.05
C PRO A 292 -22.63 13.58 8.10
N ILE A 293 -22.16 12.39 7.71
CA ILE A 293 -21.95 11.24 8.58
C ILE A 293 -20.52 10.72 8.49
N LYS A 294 -20.09 10.06 9.57
CA LYS A 294 -18.79 9.38 9.64
C LYS A 294 -18.83 8.08 8.84
N HIS A 295 -17.75 7.78 8.11
CA HIS A 295 -17.53 6.47 7.49
C HIS A 295 -16.35 5.73 8.08
N GLU A 296 -16.53 4.45 8.36
CA GLU A 296 -15.44 3.55 8.76
C GLU A 296 -14.73 2.99 7.52
N ILE A 297 -13.89 3.82 6.90
CA ILE A 297 -13.20 3.47 5.67
C ILE A 297 -12.00 2.56 5.95
N ALA A 298 -12.12 1.32 5.52
CA ALA A 298 -11.10 0.30 5.58
C ALA A 298 -10.56 -0.04 4.19
N THR A 299 -9.28 -0.40 4.15
CA THR A 299 -8.61 -0.88 2.94
C THR A 299 -8.35 -2.37 3.04
N TYR A 300 -8.41 -3.06 1.91
CA TYR A 300 -8.20 -4.49 1.81
C TYR A 300 -7.31 -4.82 0.62
N GLU A 301 -6.50 -5.84 0.76
CA GLU A 301 -5.88 -6.54 -0.37
C GLU A 301 -6.69 -7.79 -0.69
N ILE A 302 -6.69 -8.19 -1.96
CA ILE A 302 -7.27 -9.47 -2.39
C ILE A 302 -6.18 -10.30 -3.06
N TYR A 303 -6.06 -11.55 -2.63
CA TYR A 303 -5.23 -12.56 -3.28
C TYR A 303 -5.98 -13.90 -3.33
N GLY A 304 -6.34 -14.33 -4.53
CA GLY A 304 -7.22 -15.48 -4.72
C GLY A 304 -8.57 -15.27 -4.01
N SER A 305 -8.93 -16.16 -3.09
CA SER A 305 -10.14 -16.06 -2.27
C SER A 305 -9.96 -15.27 -0.97
N HIS A 306 -8.72 -14.91 -0.60
CA HIS A 306 -8.41 -14.26 0.67
C HIS A 306 -8.58 -12.75 0.55
N ARG A 307 -9.13 -12.15 1.61
CA ARG A 307 -9.28 -10.70 1.77
C ARG A 307 -8.72 -10.32 3.12
N ASN A 308 -7.63 -9.56 3.12
CA ASN A 308 -6.99 -9.10 4.34
C ASN A 308 -7.19 -7.59 4.47
N GLN A 309 -7.67 -7.15 5.62
CA GLN A 309 -7.78 -5.72 5.91
C GLN A 309 -6.38 -5.15 6.18
N THR A 310 -5.98 -4.12 5.42
CA THR A 310 -4.67 -3.48 5.53
C THR A 310 -4.70 -2.19 6.35
N SER A 311 -5.86 -1.53 6.43
CA SER A 311 -6.09 -0.41 7.35
C SER A 311 -7.57 -0.29 7.69
N ASN A 312 -7.87 0.36 8.80
CA ASN A 312 -9.22 0.77 9.18
C ASN A 312 -9.12 2.09 9.91
N ILE A 313 -9.43 3.18 9.21
CA ILE A 313 -9.38 4.51 9.78
C ILE A 313 -10.68 5.19 9.38
N SER A 314 -11.41 5.70 10.37
CA SER A 314 -12.64 6.42 10.09
C SER A 314 -12.36 7.80 9.50
N ILE A 315 -13.22 8.24 8.60
CA ILE A 315 -13.27 9.61 8.10
C ILE A 315 -14.51 10.30 8.68
N LEU A 316 -14.29 11.47 9.28
CA LEU A 316 -15.35 12.28 9.88
C LEU A 316 -16.17 12.99 8.80
N PRO A 317 -17.36 13.54 9.11
CA PRO A 317 -18.10 14.41 8.20
C PRO A 317 -17.23 15.57 7.71
N GLU A 318 -17.42 15.98 6.45
CA GLU A 318 -16.77 17.14 5.83
C GLU A 318 -15.23 17.17 6.00
N ASN A 319 -14.61 15.99 5.92
CA ASN A 319 -13.19 15.81 6.21
C ASN A 319 -12.51 15.01 5.09
N SER A 320 -11.20 15.16 4.96
CA SER A 320 -10.38 14.42 4.01
C SER A 320 -9.26 13.65 4.70
N GLN A 321 -8.93 12.48 4.18
CA GLN A 321 -7.84 11.67 4.68
C GLN A 321 -7.07 10.99 3.56
N VAL A 322 -5.77 10.85 3.76
CA VAL A 322 -4.92 10.08 2.85
C VAL A 322 -4.94 8.59 3.23
N ARG A 323 -5.06 7.74 2.21
CA ARG A 323 -4.96 6.27 2.31
C ARG A 323 -3.85 5.78 1.40
N SER A 324 -3.00 4.90 1.88
CA SER A 324 -1.97 4.27 1.04
C SER A 324 -2.48 2.94 0.50
N ALA A 325 -2.45 2.78 -0.82
CA ALA A 325 -2.71 1.53 -1.51
C ALA A 325 -1.46 0.65 -1.53
N PHE A 326 -0.98 0.28 -0.33
CA PHE A 326 0.14 -0.64 -0.18
C PHE A 326 -0.39 -2.04 0.08
N VAL A 327 -0.26 -2.90 -0.92
CA VAL A 327 -0.72 -4.29 -0.89
C VAL A 327 0.45 -5.26 -1.05
N LYS A 328 0.22 -6.53 -0.71
CA LYS A 328 1.19 -7.61 -0.94
C LYS A 328 1.60 -7.68 -2.42
N HIS A 329 2.86 -8.01 -2.69
CA HIS A 329 3.44 -8.02 -4.04
C HIS A 329 2.62 -8.81 -5.08
N ASP A 330 1.97 -9.90 -4.68
CA ASP A 330 1.18 -10.77 -5.54
C ASP A 330 -0.32 -10.48 -5.51
N ALA A 331 -0.77 -9.48 -4.75
CA ALA A 331 -2.18 -9.09 -4.70
C ALA A 331 -2.53 -8.25 -5.94
N PRO A 332 -3.37 -8.74 -6.87
CA PRO A 332 -3.76 -7.98 -8.06
C PRO A 332 -4.74 -6.85 -7.75
N GLU A 333 -5.39 -6.89 -6.58
CA GLU A 333 -6.52 -6.03 -6.28
C GLU A 333 -6.40 -5.38 -4.90
N PHE A 334 -6.90 -4.16 -4.85
CA PHE A 334 -7.08 -3.33 -3.67
C PHE A 334 -8.56 -2.98 -3.54
N ILE A 335 -9.10 -2.98 -2.33
CA ILE A 335 -10.46 -2.46 -2.07
C ILE A 335 -10.34 -1.35 -1.04
N LEU A 336 -11.01 -0.25 -1.29
CA LEU A 336 -11.39 0.70 -0.26
C LEU A 336 -12.89 0.55 -0.02
N LYS A 337 -13.34 0.29 1.20
CA LYS A 337 -14.77 0.18 1.51
C LYS A 337 -15.10 0.65 2.91
N CYS A 338 -16.35 1.01 3.13
CA CYS A 338 -16.87 1.19 4.47
C CYS A 338 -17.10 -0.18 5.13
N ASN A 339 -16.69 -0.33 6.40
CA ASN A 339 -16.96 -1.55 7.18
C ASN A 339 -18.40 -1.60 7.72
N LEU A 340 -19.03 -0.44 7.90
CA LEU A 340 -20.42 -0.36 8.34
C LEU A 340 -21.39 -0.75 7.22
N HIS A 341 -21.11 -0.37 5.97
CA HIS A 341 -21.97 -0.66 4.83
C HIS A 341 -21.20 -1.21 3.62
N PRO A 342 -21.59 -2.38 3.08
CA PRO A 342 -20.89 -3.02 1.97
C PRO A 342 -21.11 -2.36 0.59
N PHE A 343 -21.99 -1.36 0.48
CA PHE A 343 -22.24 -0.65 -0.78
C PHE A 343 -21.28 0.51 -1.04
N LEU A 344 -20.74 1.15 0.00
CA LEU A 344 -19.75 2.20 -0.13
C LEU A 344 -18.38 1.57 -0.36
N GLN A 345 -17.96 1.47 -1.62
CA GLN A 345 -16.69 0.85 -1.99
C GLN A 345 -16.11 1.36 -3.30
N THR A 346 -14.79 1.28 -3.40
CA THR A 346 -13.98 1.44 -4.61
C THR A 346 -13.09 0.22 -4.77
N ARG A 347 -12.96 -0.26 -6.01
CA ARG A 347 -12.17 -1.43 -6.42
C ARG A 347 -10.96 -0.94 -7.23
N GLY A 348 -9.77 -1.20 -6.72
CA GLY A 348 -8.50 -0.88 -7.37
C GLY A 348 -7.87 -2.10 -8.02
N TYR A 349 -7.41 -1.95 -9.26
CA TYR A 349 -6.50 -2.91 -9.90
C TYR A 349 -5.06 -2.41 -9.79
N ILE A 350 -4.16 -3.27 -9.33
CA ILE A 350 -2.74 -2.91 -9.18
C ILE A 350 -2.07 -2.89 -10.56
N ILE A 351 -1.57 -1.72 -10.94
CA ILE A 351 -0.85 -1.50 -12.21
C ILE A 351 0.67 -1.42 -11.99
N SER A 352 1.43 -1.94 -12.95
CA SER A 352 2.90 -1.97 -12.91
C SER A 352 3.55 -0.80 -13.66
N ASN A 353 2.80 -0.13 -14.53
CA ASN A 353 3.26 0.95 -15.39
C ASN A 353 2.09 1.93 -15.68
N PRO A 354 2.33 3.12 -16.23
CA PRO A 354 1.31 4.15 -16.36
C PRO A 354 0.43 4.02 -17.61
N TYR A 355 0.60 2.97 -18.42
CA TYR A 355 -0.19 2.73 -19.62
C TYR A 355 -1.46 1.95 -19.29
N PHE A 356 -2.42 2.65 -18.70
CA PHE A 356 -3.73 2.10 -18.38
C PHE A 356 -4.83 3.15 -18.59
N ALA A 357 -6.06 2.67 -18.70
CA ALA A 357 -7.27 3.50 -18.72
C ALA A 357 -8.41 2.76 -18.00
N VAL A 358 -9.40 3.51 -17.53
CA VAL A 358 -10.68 2.96 -17.06
C VAL A 358 -11.73 3.32 -18.10
N THR A 359 -12.59 2.37 -18.46
CA THR A 359 -13.62 2.62 -19.47
C THR A 359 -14.67 3.63 -19.02
N ASP A 360 -15.12 4.47 -19.95
CA ASP A 360 -16.24 5.42 -19.76
C ASP A 360 -17.61 4.70 -19.72
N GLU A 361 -18.69 5.48 -19.54
CA GLU A 361 -20.08 4.97 -19.51
C GLU A 361 -20.51 4.19 -20.77
N ASN A 362 -19.80 4.38 -21.88
CA ASN A 362 -20.02 3.72 -23.16
C ASN A 362 -19.05 2.55 -23.37
N GLY A 363 -18.22 2.21 -22.38
CA GLY A 363 -17.21 1.17 -22.45
C GLY A 363 -15.97 1.54 -23.27
N ARG A 364 -15.78 2.82 -23.63
CA ARG A 364 -14.64 3.27 -24.45
C ARG A 364 -13.42 3.56 -23.58
N PHE A 365 -12.23 3.36 -24.14
CA PHE A 365 -10.97 3.71 -23.49
C PHE A 365 -9.96 4.27 -24.49
N THR A 366 -8.99 5.04 -24.00
CA THR A 366 -7.87 5.57 -24.79
C THR A 366 -6.62 5.63 -23.93
N ILE A 367 -5.51 5.11 -24.44
CA ILE A 367 -4.19 5.14 -23.79
C ILE A 367 -3.20 5.75 -24.79
N PRO A 368 -2.79 7.02 -24.60
CA PRO A 368 -1.87 7.70 -25.52
C PRO A 368 -0.40 7.44 -25.18
N ASP A 369 0.49 7.91 -26.06
CA ASP A 369 1.95 7.99 -25.90
C ASP A 369 2.62 6.65 -25.58
N ILE A 370 2.12 5.56 -26.14
CA ILE A 370 2.66 4.22 -25.91
C ILE A 370 3.89 4.03 -26.82
N PRO A 371 5.04 3.59 -26.29
CA PRO A 371 6.20 3.28 -27.13
C PRO A 371 5.83 2.26 -28.21
N PRO A 372 6.38 2.36 -29.43
CA PRO A 372 6.12 1.38 -30.46
C PRO A 372 6.57 -0.03 -30.03
N GLY A 373 5.74 -1.03 -30.32
CA GLY A 373 6.01 -2.41 -29.92
C GLY A 373 4.74 -3.27 -29.86
N THR A 374 4.94 -4.56 -29.64
CA THR A 374 3.83 -5.51 -29.43
C THR A 374 3.68 -5.80 -27.95
N TYR A 375 2.47 -5.63 -27.43
CA TYR A 375 2.18 -5.76 -26.01
C TYR A 375 0.99 -6.68 -25.75
N GLU A 376 1.02 -7.37 -24.61
CA GLU A 376 -0.17 -7.97 -24.00
C GLU A 376 -0.96 -6.85 -23.29
N VAL A 377 -2.27 -6.85 -23.49
CA VAL A 377 -3.21 -5.91 -22.88
C VAL A 377 -4.25 -6.71 -22.11
N THR A 378 -4.48 -6.34 -20.85
CA THR A 378 -5.48 -6.97 -19.99
C THR A 378 -6.69 -6.07 -19.84
N ALA A 379 -7.88 -6.64 -19.91
CA ALA A 379 -9.13 -6.02 -19.46
C ALA A 379 -9.56 -6.68 -18.14
N TRP A 380 -9.53 -5.92 -17.05
CA TRP A 380 -9.94 -6.37 -15.72
C TRP A 380 -11.23 -5.69 -15.28
N HIS A 381 -12.18 -6.49 -14.79
CA HIS A 381 -13.40 -6.05 -14.14
C HIS A 381 -13.55 -6.84 -12.82
N PRO A 382 -13.96 -6.23 -11.68
CA PRO A 382 -13.88 -6.84 -10.35
C PRO A 382 -14.58 -8.20 -10.18
N PHE A 383 -15.57 -8.50 -11.02
CA PHE A 383 -16.43 -9.68 -10.88
C PHE A 383 -16.48 -10.56 -12.12
N ILE A 384 -15.67 -10.33 -13.15
CA ILE A 384 -15.59 -11.19 -14.33
C ILE A 384 -14.12 -11.55 -14.59
N PRO A 385 -13.80 -12.80 -15.00
CA PRO A 385 -12.43 -13.19 -15.29
C PRO A 385 -11.74 -12.25 -16.27
N VAL A 386 -10.50 -11.88 -15.95
CA VAL A 386 -9.66 -11.02 -16.80
C VAL A 386 -9.57 -11.57 -18.21
N LEU A 387 -9.75 -10.70 -19.20
CA LEU A 387 -9.47 -11.00 -20.60
C LEU A 387 -8.09 -10.47 -20.98
N LYS A 388 -7.43 -11.19 -21.89
CA LYS A 388 -6.13 -10.83 -22.44
C LYS A 388 -6.26 -10.66 -23.95
N GLY A 389 -5.58 -9.67 -24.49
CA GLY A 389 -5.44 -9.44 -25.93
C GLY A 389 -4.01 -9.04 -26.24
N THR A 390 -3.64 -9.08 -27.51
CA THR A 390 -2.33 -8.64 -28.00
C THR A 390 -2.55 -7.54 -29.01
N VAL A 391 -1.75 -6.48 -28.94
CA VAL A 391 -1.81 -5.37 -29.90
C VAL A 391 -0.40 -4.92 -30.27
N THR A 392 -0.22 -4.53 -31.53
CA THR A 392 0.99 -3.88 -32.02
C THR A 392 0.73 -2.39 -32.17
N ILE A 393 1.54 -1.59 -31.47
CA ILE A 393 1.52 -0.13 -31.53
C ILE A 393 2.63 0.31 -32.49
N HIS A 394 2.25 1.04 -33.53
CA HIS A 394 3.18 1.70 -34.45
C HIS A 394 3.41 3.16 -34.02
N ALA A 395 4.55 3.72 -34.40
CA ALA A 395 4.90 5.10 -34.07
C ALA A 395 3.86 6.09 -34.61
N GLU A 396 3.37 6.97 -33.73
CA GLU A 396 2.38 8.02 -34.05
C GLU A 396 1.08 7.51 -34.70
N GLN A 397 0.78 6.21 -34.57
CA GLN A 397 -0.42 5.59 -35.14
C GLN A 397 -1.41 5.19 -34.06
N GLU A 398 -2.67 5.06 -34.47
CA GLU A 398 -3.73 4.50 -33.65
C GLU A 398 -3.83 3.00 -33.87
N ALA A 399 -3.89 2.24 -32.78
CA ALA A 399 -4.27 0.84 -32.77
C ALA A 399 -5.62 0.68 -32.06
N GLU A 400 -6.39 -0.31 -32.48
CA GLU A 400 -7.70 -0.61 -31.89
C GLU A 400 -7.70 -2.00 -31.24
N LEU A 401 -8.29 -2.12 -30.04
CA LEU A 401 -8.53 -3.40 -29.39
C LEU A 401 -9.94 -3.45 -28.80
N LYS A 402 -10.63 -4.59 -28.97
CA LYS A 402 -11.98 -4.80 -28.46
C LYS A 402 -11.99 -5.97 -27.49
N PHE A 403 -12.68 -5.79 -26.37
CA PHE A 403 -12.91 -6.86 -25.40
C PHE A 403 -14.40 -7.09 -25.24
N THR A 404 -14.79 -8.37 -25.14
CA THR A 404 -16.19 -8.75 -24.93
C THR A 404 -16.27 -9.72 -23.78
N PHE A 405 -16.74 -9.23 -22.63
CA PHE A 405 -17.10 -10.08 -21.51
C PHE A 405 -18.47 -10.72 -21.74
N LYS A 406 -18.68 -11.89 -21.15
CA LYS A 406 -19.99 -12.54 -21.09
C LYS A 406 -20.52 -12.44 -19.67
N GLY A 407 -21.75 -11.96 -19.49
CA GLY A 407 -22.39 -11.82 -18.17
C GLY A 407 -22.54 -13.14 -17.42
N GLU A 408 -22.67 -14.27 -18.14
CA GLU A 408 -22.70 -15.62 -17.58
C GLU A 408 -21.41 -16.00 -16.82
N ASN A 409 -20.28 -15.35 -17.14
CA ASN A 409 -19.00 -15.58 -16.49
C ASN A 409 -18.83 -14.77 -15.20
N ALA A 410 -19.85 -14.03 -14.77
CA ALA A 410 -19.79 -13.24 -13.55
C ALA A 410 -19.58 -14.12 -12.31
N ARG A 411 -18.47 -13.89 -11.61
CA ARG A 411 -18.04 -14.57 -10.39
C ARG A 411 -18.40 -13.72 -9.17
N ARG A 412 -19.68 -13.40 -9.02
CA ARG A 412 -20.19 -12.69 -7.84
C ARG A 412 -20.79 -13.69 -6.86
N LYS A 413 -20.33 -13.71 -5.61
CA LYS A 413 -21.04 -14.43 -4.54
C LYS A 413 -22.36 -13.68 -4.27
N LEU A 414 -23.49 -14.30 -4.58
CA LEU A 414 -24.84 -13.77 -4.37
C LEU A 414 -25.24 -13.92 -2.90
N TYR A 415 -24.76 -13.04 -2.02
CA TYR A 415 -25.30 -12.96 -0.64
C TYR A 415 -26.26 -11.76 -0.47
N HIS A 416 -26.44 -10.91 -1.49
CA HIS A 416 -27.21 -9.66 -1.43
C HIS A 416 -27.97 -9.36 -2.72
N ASN A 417 -28.65 -10.38 -3.25
CA ASN A 417 -29.51 -10.27 -4.45
C ASN A 417 -30.99 -10.42 -4.10
N ASP A 418 -31.34 -10.32 -2.82
CA ASP A 418 -32.69 -10.54 -2.37
C ASP A 418 -33.51 -9.24 -2.46
N THR A 419 -33.93 -8.88 -3.67
CA THR A 419 -34.99 -7.88 -3.88
C THR A 419 -36.39 -8.51 -3.80
N LYS A 420 -36.49 -9.81 -3.53
CA LYS A 420 -37.74 -10.59 -3.56
C LYS A 420 -37.72 -11.66 -2.46
N GLY A 421 -37.87 -11.26 -1.18
CA GLY A 421 -37.83 -12.29 -0.14
C GLY A 421 -38.00 -11.88 1.31
N TYR A 422 -37.70 -10.64 1.70
CA TYR A 422 -37.98 -10.17 3.06
C TYR A 422 -38.95 -9.00 3.05
N ARG A 423 -40.25 -9.31 3.08
CA ARG A 423 -41.23 -8.39 3.67
C ARG A 423 -41.02 -8.42 5.18
N PHE A 424 -40.02 -7.70 5.68
CA PHE A 424 -40.32 -6.95 6.89
C PHE A 424 -41.17 -5.79 6.41
N ASN A 425 -42.50 -5.88 6.60
CA ASN A 425 -43.32 -4.69 6.54
C ASN A 425 -42.60 -3.65 7.40
N THR A 426 -42.08 -2.59 6.78
CA THR A 426 -41.89 -1.35 7.50
C THR A 426 -43.29 -0.94 7.90
N TRP A 427 -43.72 -1.31 9.10
CA TRP A 427 -44.85 -0.64 9.72
C TRP A 427 -44.39 0.80 9.91
N TYR A 428 -44.61 1.61 8.89
CA TYR A 428 -44.87 3.05 8.94
C TYR A 428 -45.26 3.48 7.52
N ASP A 429 -46.35 2.90 7.04
CA ASP A 429 -47.19 3.55 6.02
C ASP A 429 -48.02 4.57 6.79
N SER A 430 -47.51 5.80 6.87
CA SER A 430 -48.21 6.91 7.50
C SER A 430 -48.25 8.05 6.49
N ASP A 431 -49.45 8.56 6.24
CA ASP A 431 -49.70 9.75 5.41
C ASP A 431 -49.16 11.04 6.08
N VAL A 432 -48.60 10.92 7.29
CA VAL A 432 -48.04 12.01 8.08
C VAL A 432 -46.59 11.71 8.48
N THR A 433 -45.77 12.75 8.48
CA THR A 433 -44.41 12.75 9.03
C THR A 433 -44.45 12.52 10.55
N PHE A 434 -43.30 12.21 11.14
CA PHE A 434 -43.16 12.02 12.59
C PHE A 434 -43.63 13.23 13.43
N TYR A 435 -43.71 14.43 12.85
CA TYR A 435 -44.19 15.66 13.48
C TYR A 435 -45.66 16.00 13.18
N GLY A 436 -46.39 15.12 12.47
CA GLY A 436 -47.81 15.29 12.17
C GLY A 436 -48.12 16.06 10.88
N GLU A 437 -47.11 16.48 10.11
CA GLU A 437 -47.30 17.18 8.84
C GLU A 437 -47.47 16.21 7.67
N PRO A 438 -48.22 16.56 6.60
CA PRO A 438 -48.39 15.72 5.43
C PRO A 438 -47.05 15.41 4.73
N ARG A 439 -46.85 14.15 4.33
CA ARG A 439 -45.66 13.72 3.62
C ARG A 439 -45.66 14.29 2.19
N VAL A 440 -44.66 15.10 1.85
CA VAL A 440 -44.37 15.52 0.46
C VAL A 440 -43.26 14.63 -0.05
N ASP A 441 -43.60 13.60 -0.82
CA ASP A 441 -42.61 12.78 -1.51
C ASP A 441 -41.96 13.59 -2.63
N ASP A 442 -40.65 13.80 -2.58
CA ASP A 442 -39.92 14.23 -3.77
C ASP A 442 -40.04 13.11 -4.84
N PRO A 443 -40.44 13.41 -6.08
CA PRO A 443 -40.57 12.39 -7.10
C PRO A 443 -39.23 11.69 -7.34
N VAL A 444 -39.29 10.36 -7.41
CA VAL A 444 -38.21 9.37 -7.56
C VAL A 444 -37.20 9.69 -8.68
N GLU A 445 -37.52 10.61 -9.58
CA GLU A 445 -36.69 11.00 -10.73
C GLU A 445 -35.73 12.19 -10.47
N VAL A 446 -35.78 12.84 -9.30
CA VAL A 446 -34.90 14.01 -9.02
C VAL A 446 -33.56 13.63 -8.37
N LEU A 447 -33.37 12.37 -7.93
CA LEU A 447 -32.10 11.92 -7.34
C LEU A 447 -31.16 11.20 -8.33
N GLN A 448 -31.44 11.21 -9.63
CA GLN A 448 -30.60 10.57 -10.66
C GLN A 448 -30.28 11.39 -11.92
N ASN A 449 -30.74 12.63 -12.06
CA ASN A 449 -30.23 13.53 -13.09
C ASN A 449 -28.97 14.27 -12.60
N PHE A 450 -27.83 13.60 -12.72
CA PHE A 450 -26.51 14.22 -12.69
C PHE A 450 -26.39 15.14 -13.93
N ASP A 451 -26.76 16.42 -13.79
CA ASP A 451 -26.32 17.47 -14.71
C ASP A 451 -25.11 18.19 -14.08
N ASN A 452 -23.93 17.99 -14.67
CA ASN A 452 -22.66 18.60 -14.25
C ASN A 452 -22.50 20.08 -14.67
N SER A 453 -23.57 20.75 -15.15
CA SER A 453 -23.46 22.09 -15.74
C SER A 453 -23.48 23.28 -14.78
N LYS A 454 -23.81 23.10 -13.49
CA LYS A 454 -23.89 24.23 -12.53
C LYS A 454 -23.06 23.99 -11.26
N ARG A 455 -21.83 24.51 -11.29
CA ARG A 455 -21.08 24.86 -10.07
C ARG A 455 -21.93 25.79 -9.21
N TYR A 456 -22.13 25.43 -7.95
CA TYR A 456 -22.72 26.30 -6.93
C TYR A 456 -21.80 27.49 -6.67
N GLU A 457 -22.22 28.68 -7.11
CA GLU A 457 -21.88 29.95 -6.46
C GLU A 457 -22.99 30.26 -5.46
N GLY A 458 -22.69 30.33 -4.16
CA GLY A 458 -23.68 30.69 -3.15
C GLY A 458 -23.17 30.57 -1.73
N ASN A 459 -22.99 31.72 -1.08
CA ASN A 459 -22.48 31.90 0.28
C ASN A 459 -23.31 31.17 1.34
N LEU A 460 -22.67 30.25 2.08
CA LEU A 460 -23.22 29.66 3.31
C LEU A 460 -23.02 30.65 4.48
N LYS A 461 -24.11 31.03 5.15
CA LYS A 461 -24.06 31.61 6.50
C LYS A 461 -23.96 30.47 7.53
N PRO A 462 -23.18 30.65 8.60
CA PRO A 462 -22.88 29.60 9.58
C PRO A 462 -24.04 29.37 10.56
N PHE A 463 -24.23 28.11 10.96
CA PHE A 463 -24.76 27.72 12.27
C PHE A 463 -23.70 26.90 13.00
#